data_AF-A0A8T4TZG1-F1
#
_entry.id   AF-A0A8T4TZG1-F1
#
_cell.length_a   1.000
_cell.length_b   1.000
_cell.length_c   1.000
_cell.angle_alpha   90.00
_cell.angle_beta   90.00
_cell.angle_gamma   90.00
#
_symmetry.space_group_name_H-M   'P 1'
#
loop_
_entity.id
_entity.type
_entity.pdbx_description
1 polymer ?
#
loop_
_entity_poly.entity_id
_entity_poly.type
_entity_poly.pdbx_seq_one_letter_code
_entity_poly.pdbx_strand_id
1 'polypeptide(L)'
;MAKIKKSDYIKLSRILIRKLFDENCFGKGSIYIDNLKRGIPQEYLDKVETVLDALFKQGICGKKKKEHGWKYFLKIERLDKIKEILKEKGGSSIITLLLML
;
A
#
# COMPACT_ATOMS: atom_id res chain seq x y z
N MET A 1 -0.83 10.36 -16.62
CA MET A 1 -0.83 9.31 -15.58
C MET A 1 -0.49 7.99 -16.27
N ALA A 2 0.67 7.40 -16.00
CA ALA A 2 1.07 6.15 -16.64
C ALA A 2 0.05 5.05 -16.31
N LYS A 3 -0.42 4.30 -17.31
CA LYS A 3 -1.29 3.13 -17.09
C LYS A 3 -0.49 2.05 -16.36
N ILE A 4 -0.72 1.90 -15.07
CA ILE A 4 -0.14 0.80 -14.28
C ILE A 4 -0.85 -0.49 -14.67
N LYS A 5 -0.09 -1.53 -15.02
CA LYS A 5 -0.66 -2.86 -15.27
C LYS A 5 -1.36 -3.35 -14.01
N LYS A 6 -2.54 -3.96 -14.15
CA LYS A 6 -3.31 -4.53 -13.04
C LYS A 6 -2.48 -5.49 -12.18
N SER A 7 -1.64 -6.31 -12.81
CA SER A 7 -0.71 -7.22 -12.14
C SER A 7 0.29 -6.49 -11.25
N ASP A 8 0.85 -5.38 -11.74
CA ASP A 8 1.85 -4.58 -11.04
C ASP A 8 1.22 -3.88 -9.84
N TYR A 9 0.01 -3.34 -10.03
CA TYR A 9 -0.76 -2.73 -8.96
C TYR A 9 -1.02 -3.72 -7.81
N ILE A 10 -1.49 -4.93 -8.14
CA ILE A 10 -1.81 -5.97 -7.15
C ILE A 10 -0.55 -6.38 -6.38
N LYS A 11 0.56 -6.64 -7.09
CA LYS A 11 1.84 -7.01 -6.48
C LYS A 11 2.38 -5.90 -5.58
N LEU A 12 2.44 -4.67 -6.09
CA LEU A 12 2.99 -3.53 -5.37
C LEU A 12 2.15 -3.15 -4.15
N SER A 13 0.81 -3.17 -4.27
CA SER A 13 -0.10 -2.94 -3.15
C SER A 13 0.15 -3.92 -2.02
N ARG A 14 0.32 -5.22 -2.33
CA ARG A 14 0.64 -6.24 -1.33
C ARG A 14 1.97 -6.00 -0.65
N ILE A 15 3.01 -5.67 -1.41
CA ILE A 15 4.34 -5.39 -0.85
C ILE A 15 4.26 -4.22 0.12
N LEU A 16 3.61 -3.13 -0.27
CA LEU A 16 3.46 -1.92 0.56
C LEU A 16 2.64 -2.19 1.83
N ILE A 17 1.50 -2.89 1.69
CA ILE A 17 0.64 -3.24 2.83
C ILE A 17 1.36 -4.20 3.77
N ARG A 18 2.05 -5.22 3.25
CA ARG A 18 2.85 -6.17 4.06
C ARG A 18 3.89 -5.41 4.87
N LYS A 19 4.64 -4.53 4.22
CA LYS A 19 5.69 -3.75 4.89
C LYS A 19 5.14 -2.85 6.00
N LEU A 20 4.05 -2.14 5.74
CA LEU A 20 3.39 -1.34 6.80
C LEU A 20 2.85 -2.23 7.92
N PHE A 21 2.36 -3.42 7.60
CA PHE A 21 1.83 -4.37 8.58
C PHE A 21 2.94 -4.93 9.48
N ASP A 22 4.05 -5.37 8.89
CA ASP A 22 5.19 -5.96 9.61
C ASP A 22 5.88 -4.92 10.51
N GLU A 23 5.93 -3.66 10.08
CA GLU A 23 6.40 -2.51 10.88
C GLU A 23 5.36 -2.01 11.89
N ASN A 24 4.26 -2.74 12.08
CA ASN A 24 3.14 -2.40 12.97
C ASN A 24 2.65 -0.94 12.82
N CYS A 25 2.57 -0.46 11.57
CA CYS A 25 2.19 0.91 11.24
C CYS A 25 0.68 1.14 11.36
N PHE A 26 0.17 1.05 12.57
CA PHE A 26 -1.20 1.33 12.94
C PHE A 26 -1.25 2.44 14.00
N GLY A 27 -2.35 3.20 14.04
CA GLY A 27 -2.57 4.24 15.04
C GLY A 27 -1.47 5.33 15.06
N LYS A 28 -0.53 5.21 16.00
CA LYS A 28 0.65 6.10 16.14
C LYS A 28 1.81 5.71 15.21
N GLY A 29 1.89 4.44 14.80
CA GLY A 29 2.92 3.94 13.89
C GLY A 29 2.78 4.53 12.49
N SER A 30 3.90 4.91 11.87
CA SER A 30 3.97 5.38 10.49
C SER A 30 5.42 5.42 10.00
N ILE A 31 5.66 5.22 8.70
CA ILE A 31 6.99 5.31 8.10
C ILE A 31 7.04 6.25 6.90
N TYR A 32 8.21 6.85 6.66
CA TYR A 32 8.44 7.70 5.50
C TYR A 32 8.37 6.93 4.19
N ILE A 33 8.03 7.63 3.11
CA ILE A 33 7.96 7.03 1.78
C ILE A 33 9.29 6.44 1.32
N ASP A 34 10.42 7.07 1.66
CA ASP A 34 11.74 6.57 1.28
C ASP A 34 12.04 5.24 1.96
N ASN A 35 11.62 5.09 3.23
CA ASN A 35 11.70 3.82 3.93
C ASN A 35 10.78 2.78 3.30
N LEU A 36 9.59 3.15 2.80
CA LEU A 36 8.71 2.23 2.04
C LEU A 36 9.37 1.76 0.76
N LYS A 37 9.98 2.67 -0.01
CA LYS A 37 10.66 2.41 -1.28
C LYS A 37 11.87 1.45 -1.12
N ARG A 38 12.50 1.42 0.06
CA ARG A 38 13.67 0.54 0.32
C ARG A 38 13.34 -0.95 0.07
N GLY A 39 14.09 -1.61 -0.81
CA GLY A 39 13.88 -3.03 -1.13
C GLY A 39 12.72 -3.32 -2.09
N ILE A 40 12.06 -2.28 -2.62
CA ILE A 40 11.13 -2.44 -3.74
C ILE A 40 11.95 -2.51 -5.05
N PRO A 41 11.65 -3.45 -5.96
CA PRO A 41 12.35 -3.54 -7.25
C PRO A 41 12.23 -2.24 -8.06
N GLN A 42 13.28 -1.93 -8.82
CA GLN A 42 13.43 -0.63 -9.48
C GLN A 42 12.30 -0.35 -10.48
N GLU A 43 11.75 -1.38 -11.13
CA GLU A 43 10.63 -1.29 -12.07
C GLU A 43 9.27 -0.91 -11.44
N TYR A 44 9.22 -0.83 -10.11
CA TYR A 44 8.03 -0.42 -9.36
C TYR A 44 8.20 0.91 -8.62
N LEU A 45 9.41 1.46 -8.51
CA LEU A 45 9.69 2.63 -7.67
C LEU A 45 8.90 3.88 -8.10
N ASP A 46 8.77 4.10 -9.41
CA ASP A 46 7.98 5.17 -10.01
C ASP A 46 6.48 5.01 -9.78
N LYS A 47 6.02 3.78 -9.52
CA LYS A 47 4.60 3.44 -9.30
C LYS A 47 4.19 3.53 -7.83
N VAL A 48 5.14 3.55 -6.88
CA VAL A 48 4.86 3.51 -5.42
C VAL A 48 3.90 4.60 -4.99
N GLU A 49 4.16 5.85 -5.40
CA GLU A 49 3.33 7.00 -5.01
C GLU A 49 1.90 6.89 -5.55
N THR A 50 1.77 6.46 -6.80
CA THR A 50 0.47 6.26 -7.44
C THR A 50 -0.34 5.17 -6.71
N VAL A 51 0.31 4.06 -6.35
CA VAL A 51 -0.35 2.97 -5.60
C VAL A 51 -0.69 3.41 -4.18
N LEU A 52 0.18 4.13 -3.48
CA LEU A 52 -0.11 4.66 -2.15
C LEU A 52 -1.29 5.65 -2.15
N ASP A 53 -1.39 6.50 -3.18
CA ASP A 53 -2.51 7.42 -3.34
C ASP A 53 -3.83 6.67 -3.59
N ALA A 54 -3.81 5.61 -4.41
CA ALA A 54 -4.96 4.74 -4.60
C ALA A 54 -5.38 4.04 -3.31
N LEU A 55 -4.44 3.46 -2.56
CA LEU A 55 -4.72 2.84 -1.25
C LEU A 55 -5.24 3.84 -0.22
N PHE A 56 -4.77 5.10 -0.29
CA PHE A 56 -5.28 6.20 0.53
C PHE A 56 -6.73 6.54 0.19
N LYS A 57 -7.05 6.70 -1.10
CA LYS A 57 -8.42 6.94 -1.59
C LYS A 57 -9.37 5.80 -1.24
N GLN A 58 -8.91 4.56 -1.33
CA GLN A 58 -9.64 3.36 -0.92
C GLN A 58 -9.79 3.23 0.61
N GLY A 59 -9.16 4.12 1.38
CA GLY A 59 -9.19 4.14 2.84
C GLY A 59 -8.41 3.01 3.51
N ILE A 60 -7.60 2.25 2.77
CA ILE A 60 -6.76 1.17 3.33
C ILE A 60 -5.58 1.77 4.08
N CYS A 61 -4.96 2.80 3.48
CA CYS A 61 -3.86 3.53 4.07
C CYS A 61 -4.29 4.95 4.49
N GLY A 62 -3.53 5.53 5.41
CA GLY A 62 -3.52 6.96 5.69
C GLY A 62 -2.13 7.54 5.42
N LYS A 63 -2.07 8.86 5.25
CA LYS A 63 -0.81 9.61 5.20
C LYS A 63 -0.83 10.80 6.15
N LYS A 64 0.30 11.13 6.75
CA LYS A 64 0.49 12.28 7.66
C LYS A 64 1.70 13.07 7.17
N LYS A 65 1.55 14.40 7.05
CA LYS A 65 2.67 15.28 6.73
C LYS A 65 3.56 15.45 7.96
N LYS A 66 4.86 15.34 7.76
CA LYS A 66 5.93 15.57 8.74
C LYS A 66 7.01 16.44 8.10
N GLU A 67 7.98 16.85 8.91
CA GLU A 67 9.08 17.74 8.51
C GLU A 67 9.80 17.26 7.25
N HIS A 68 10.16 15.97 7.18
CA HIS A 68 10.86 15.38 6.03
C HIS A 68 9.91 14.75 5.00
N GLY A 69 8.64 15.17 4.95
CA GLY A 69 7.69 14.72 3.95
C GLY A 69 6.57 13.83 4.50
N TRP A 70 6.05 12.93 3.66
CA TRP A 70 4.88 12.13 3.99
C TRP A 70 5.24 10.81 4.67
N LYS A 71 4.57 10.53 5.78
CA LYS A 71 4.57 9.21 6.41
C LYS A 71 3.26 8.50 6.14
N TYR A 72 3.32 7.19 5.94
CA TYR A 72 2.18 6.33 5.62
C TYR A 72 1.94 5.31 6.74
N PHE A 73 0.68 4.91 6.89
CA PHE A 73 0.22 3.96 7.90
C PHE A 73 -1.04 3.23 7.42
N LEU A 74 -1.37 2.10 8.02
CA LEU A 74 -2.59 1.34 7.75
C LEU A 74 -3.73 1.80 8.65
N LYS A 75 -4.95 1.85 8.10
CA LYS A 75 -6.15 2.15 8.90
C LYS A 75 -6.63 0.89 9.61
N ILE A 76 -6.66 0.92 10.93
CA ILE A 76 -7.07 -0.23 11.75
C ILE A 76 -8.53 -0.63 11.54
N GLU A 77 -9.39 0.33 11.19
CA GLU A 77 -10.79 0.11 10.78
C GLU A 77 -10.92 -0.80 9.54
N ARG A 78 -9.82 -1.00 8.82
CA ARG A 78 -9.74 -1.81 7.60
C ARG A 78 -8.90 -3.07 7.81
N LEU A 79 -8.65 -3.47 9.06
CA LEU A 79 -7.78 -4.58 9.42
C LEU A 79 -8.20 -5.90 8.76
N ASP A 80 -9.51 -6.19 8.68
CA ASP A 80 -9.99 -7.42 8.03
C ASP A 80 -9.61 -7.45 6.54
N LYS A 81 -9.91 -6.38 5.82
CA LYS A 81 -9.54 -6.22 4.40
C LYS A 81 -8.02 -6.26 4.18
N ILE A 82 -7.26 -5.65 5.08
CA ILE A 82 -5.79 -5.72 5.07
C ILE A 82 -5.33 -7.16 5.23
N LYS A 83 -5.87 -7.90 6.20
CA LYS A 83 -5.55 -9.31 6.42
C LYS A 83 -5.96 -10.17 5.23
N GLU A 84 -7.08 -9.90 4.57
CA GLU A 84 -7.48 -10.59 3.33
C GLU A 84 -6.43 -10.39 2.24
N ILE A 85 -6.06 -9.14 1.95
CA ILE A 85 -5.02 -8.80 0.97
C ILE A 85 -3.69 -9.55 1.25
N LEU A 86 -3.33 -9.69 2.54
CA LEU A 86 -2.12 -10.35 3.00
C LEU A 86 -2.20 -11.89 3.04
N LYS A 87 -3.40 -12.45 3.26
CA LYS A 87 -3.67 -13.90 3.32
C LYS A 87 -3.76 -14.51 1.94
N GLU A 88 -4.28 -13.77 0.97
CA GLU A 88 -4.44 -14.28 -0.37
C GLU A 88 -3.08 -14.77 -0.93
N LYS A 89 -3.07 -16.03 -1.39
CA LYS A 89 -2.02 -16.64 -2.22
C LYS A 89 -2.64 -16.90 -3.59
N GLY A 90 -2.03 -16.39 -4.67
CA GLY A 90 -2.51 -16.60 -6.04
C GLY A 90 -3.40 -15.49 -6.62
N GLY A 91 -3.88 -15.71 -7.86
CA GLY A 91 -4.40 -14.69 -8.80
C GLY A 91 -5.82 -14.16 -8.58
N SER A 92 -6.62 -14.81 -7.74
CA SER A 92 -7.92 -14.26 -7.31
C SER A 92 -7.67 -13.33 -6.13
N SER A 93 -7.63 -12.02 -6.41
CA SER A 93 -7.33 -11.01 -5.39
C SER A 93 -8.48 -10.04 -5.21
N ILE A 94 -8.88 -9.76 -3.96
CA ILE A 94 -9.85 -8.74 -3.54
C ILE A 94 -9.39 -7.34 -3.95
N ILE A 95 -8.08 -7.17 -4.17
CA ILE A 95 -7.53 -5.97 -4.82
C ILE A 95 -8.12 -5.77 -6.22
N THR A 96 -8.43 -6.85 -6.94
CA THR A 96 -9.12 -6.79 -8.22
C THR A 96 -10.53 -6.21 -8.08
N LEU A 97 -11.26 -6.59 -7.03
CA LEU A 97 -12.58 -6.03 -6.74
C LEU A 97 -12.47 -4.55 -6.30
N LEU A 98 -11.43 -4.20 -5.55
CA LEU A 98 -11.14 -2.82 -5.15
C LEU A 98 -10.74 -1.90 -6.31
N LEU A 99 -10.23 -2.44 -7.42
CA LEU A 99 -9.90 -1.69 -8.64
C LEU A 99 -11.12 -1.44 -9.54
N MET A 100 -12.27 -2.07 -9.26
CA MET A 100 -13.50 -1.92 -10.04
C MET A 100 -14.50 -0.94 -9.42
N LEU A 101 -14.14 -0.33 -8.28
CA LEU A 101 -14.84 0.76 -7.58
C LEU A 101 -14.10 2.07 -7.80
#